data_AF-A0A0C9T7V1-F1
#
_entry.id   AF-A0A0C9T7V1-F1
#
_cell.length_a   1.000
_cell.length_b   1.000
_cell.length_c   1.000
_cell.angle_alpha   90.00
_cell.angle_beta   90.00
_cell.angle_gamma   90.00
#
_symmetry.space_group_name_H-M   'P 1'
#
loop_
_entity.id
_entity.type
_entity.pdbx_description
1 polymer ?
#
loop_
_entity_poly.entity_id
_entity_poly.type
_entity_poly.pdbx_seq_one_letter_code
_entity_poly.pdbx_strand_id
1 'polypeptide(L)'
;LFCPTCPQPGINVYPDATDDLSNWKYNRTLIMDGNFKAEHLYDRQTDGQVWLMDGLGFMVSRSPYHKYLAATNHALERSSCNNHRAVNQANSSRMRLEATGIGATACARHGCFIPHSVVDFQKGERQVNMDYSLANALRYNMQGIRRIINFYDVNCAYMRKLRQRVGNNEFLKFPTDMEIVPGIGIWHVHGHQPQCF
;
A
#
# COMPACT_ATOMS: atom_id res chain seq x y z
N LEU A 1 -16.28 -5.92 -9.20
CA LEU A 1 -16.35 -4.45 -9.11
C LEU A 1 -15.86 -4.03 -7.73
N PHE A 2 -14.82 -3.19 -7.62
CA PHE A 2 -14.23 -2.77 -6.32
C PHE A 2 -14.87 -1.48 -5.80
N CYS A 3 -14.74 -0.38 -6.55
CA CYS A 3 -15.28 0.93 -6.23
C CYS A 3 -16.16 1.37 -7.41
N PRO A 4 -17.50 1.31 -7.29
CA PRO A 4 -18.42 1.42 -8.43
C PRO A 4 -18.27 2.69 -9.27
N THR A 5 -17.87 3.79 -8.64
CA THR A 5 -17.74 5.12 -9.24
C THR A 5 -16.32 5.42 -9.73
N CYS A 6 -15.32 4.61 -9.38
CA CYS A 6 -13.97 4.77 -9.91
C CYS A 6 -13.83 4.08 -11.27
N PRO A 7 -13.07 4.69 -12.20
CA PRO A 7 -12.84 4.12 -13.52
C PRO A 7 -12.11 2.78 -13.39
N GLN A 8 -12.70 1.73 -13.97
CA GLN A 8 -12.16 0.38 -14.07
C GLN A 8 -12.35 -0.09 -15.52
N PRO A 9 -11.34 0.12 -16.38
CA PRO A 9 -11.37 -0.29 -17.78
C PRO A 9 -11.75 -1.76 -17.96
N GLY A 10 -12.69 -2.03 -18.87
CA GLY A 10 -13.27 -3.35 -19.11
C GLY A 10 -14.38 -3.77 -18.15
N ILE A 11 -14.76 -2.93 -17.17
CA ILE A 11 -15.80 -3.24 -16.18
C ILE A 11 -16.90 -2.17 -16.16
N ASN A 12 -16.54 -0.92 -15.87
CA ASN A 12 -17.47 0.22 -15.88
C ASN A 12 -16.99 1.37 -16.77
N VAL A 13 -15.86 1.17 -17.45
CA VAL A 13 -15.34 2.03 -18.51
C VAL A 13 -15.04 1.14 -19.70
N TYR A 14 -15.71 1.41 -20.82
CA TYR A 14 -15.53 0.69 -22.08
C TYR A 14 -14.97 1.68 -23.11
N PRO A 15 -13.65 1.90 -23.10
CA PRO A 15 -13.03 2.91 -23.95
C PRO A 15 -13.20 2.49 -25.41
N ASP A 16 -13.65 3.42 -26.25
CA ASP A 16 -13.64 3.24 -27.69
C ASP A 16 -12.26 3.59 -28.29
N ALA A 17 -12.11 3.50 -29.60
CA ALA A 17 -10.84 3.82 -30.28
C ALA A 17 -10.40 5.28 -30.10
N THR A 18 -11.27 6.18 -29.64
CA THR A 18 -11.00 7.60 -29.43
C THR A 18 -10.68 7.95 -27.97
N ASP A 19 -10.93 7.03 -27.04
CA ASP A 19 -10.70 7.25 -25.62
C ASP A 19 -9.21 7.14 -25.24
N ASP A 20 -8.66 8.27 -24.81
CA ASP A 20 -7.35 8.32 -24.17
C ASP A 20 -7.47 8.06 -22.67
N LEU A 21 -7.14 6.83 -22.24
CA LEU A 21 -7.10 6.42 -20.83
C LEU A 21 -6.04 7.16 -19.99
N SER A 22 -5.19 7.97 -20.61
CA SER A 22 -4.29 8.88 -19.89
C SER A 22 -4.96 10.19 -19.46
N ASN A 23 -6.18 10.46 -19.93
CA ASN A 23 -6.95 11.63 -19.52
C ASN A 23 -7.25 11.61 -18.02
N TRP A 24 -7.15 12.78 -17.37
CA TRP A 24 -7.31 12.94 -15.93
C TRP A 24 -8.64 12.40 -15.38
N LYS A 25 -9.71 12.37 -16.18
CA LYS A 25 -11.01 11.78 -15.78
C LYS A 25 -10.91 10.28 -15.43
N TYR A 26 -9.92 9.58 -15.98
CA TYR A 26 -9.67 8.16 -15.73
C TYR A 26 -8.66 7.91 -14.61
N ASN A 27 -8.10 8.96 -14.02
CA ASN A 27 -7.16 8.80 -12.91
C ASN A 27 -7.85 8.19 -11.69
N ARG A 28 -7.10 7.36 -10.97
CA ARG A 28 -7.49 6.86 -9.65
C ARG A 28 -6.78 7.61 -8.55
N THR A 29 -7.51 7.89 -7.48
CA THR A 29 -6.98 8.50 -6.26
C THR A 29 -6.94 7.43 -5.18
N LEU A 30 -5.73 7.14 -4.70
CA LEU A 30 -5.43 6.13 -3.71
C LEU A 30 -5.05 6.79 -2.39
N ILE A 31 -5.38 6.14 -1.29
CA ILE A 31 -4.89 6.51 0.05
C ILE A 31 -4.33 5.27 0.72
N MET A 32 -3.19 5.44 1.38
CA MET A 32 -2.49 4.40 2.13
C MET A 32 -2.47 4.79 3.60
N ASP A 33 -2.82 3.86 4.48
CA ASP A 33 -2.81 4.07 5.93
C ASP A 33 -2.60 2.75 6.70
N GLY A 34 -2.15 2.89 7.95
CA GLY A 34 -1.84 1.80 8.87
C GLY A 34 -2.70 1.84 10.14
N ASN A 35 -3.35 0.72 10.47
CA ASN A 35 -4.06 0.52 11.73
C ASN A 35 -3.25 -0.35 12.69
N PHE A 36 -2.64 0.29 13.69
CA PHE A 36 -1.80 -0.33 14.72
C PHE A 36 -2.58 -0.93 15.90
N LYS A 37 -3.92 -0.93 15.84
CA LYS A 37 -4.80 -1.53 16.85
C LYS A 37 -5.40 -2.86 16.38
N ALA A 38 -5.31 -3.17 15.08
CA ALA A 38 -5.74 -4.43 14.51
C ALA A 38 -4.68 -5.51 14.76
N GLU A 39 -4.50 -5.88 16.02
CA GLU A 39 -3.49 -6.84 16.46
C GLU A 39 -3.98 -8.28 16.27
N HIS A 40 -3.08 -9.16 15.86
CA HIS A 40 -3.29 -10.59 15.80
C HIS A 40 -2.29 -11.30 16.70
N LEU A 41 -2.80 -12.08 17.66
CA LEU A 41 -1.99 -12.89 18.57
C LEU A 41 -1.54 -14.16 17.86
N TYR A 42 -0.35 -14.66 18.21
CA TYR A 42 -0.02 -16.04 17.87
C TYR A 42 -1.03 -16.98 18.52
N ASP A 43 -1.52 -17.92 17.72
CA ASP A 43 -2.35 -19.01 18.22
C ASP A 43 -1.50 -19.97 19.07
N ARG A 44 -2.16 -20.66 20.00
CA ARG A 44 -1.57 -21.72 20.81
C ARG A 44 -1.35 -23.01 20.00
N GLN A 45 -2.12 -23.22 18.92
CA GLN A 45 -2.04 -24.41 18.07
C GLN A 45 -1.98 -24.02 16.59
N THR A 46 -0.78 -23.99 16.01
CA THR A 46 -0.54 -23.57 14.62
C THR A 46 -0.95 -24.61 13.58
N ASP A 47 -0.96 -25.89 13.95
CA ASP A 47 -0.96 -27.00 12.99
C ASP A 47 -2.36 -27.33 12.43
N GLY A 48 -3.42 -26.80 13.05
CA GLY A 48 -4.81 -26.98 12.63
C GLY A 48 -5.43 -25.77 11.92
N GLN A 49 -4.67 -24.72 11.66
CA GLN A 49 -5.24 -23.48 11.13
C GLN A 49 -5.58 -23.58 9.64
N VAL A 50 -6.84 -23.28 9.31
CA VAL A 50 -7.32 -23.18 7.93
C VAL A 50 -7.78 -21.75 7.66
N TRP A 51 -7.19 -21.14 6.63
CA TRP A 51 -7.56 -19.80 6.19
C TRP A 51 -8.79 -19.90 5.29
N LEU A 52 -9.94 -19.43 5.77
CA LEU A 52 -11.21 -19.56 5.05
C LEU A 52 -11.21 -18.86 3.70
N MET A 53 -10.48 -17.75 3.58
CA MET A 53 -10.51 -16.84 2.43
C MET A 53 -9.10 -16.31 2.12
N ASP A 54 -8.07 -17.17 2.12
CA ASP A 54 -6.67 -16.75 1.92
C ASP A 54 -6.49 -15.99 0.60
N GLY A 55 -6.10 -14.72 0.72
CA GLY A 55 -5.96 -13.83 -0.41
C GLY A 55 -7.25 -13.57 -1.19
N LEU A 56 -8.43 -13.85 -0.63
CA LEU A 56 -9.71 -13.44 -1.19
C LEU A 56 -10.20 -12.17 -0.49
N GLY A 57 -11.04 -11.40 -1.17
CA GLY A 57 -11.50 -10.11 -0.65
C GLY A 57 -10.35 -9.09 -0.57
N PHE A 58 -10.13 -8.51 0.60
CA PHE A 58 -9.19 -7.37 0.75
C PHE A 58 -7.77 -7.76 1.13
N MET A 59 -7.61 -8.86 1.86
CA MET A 59 -6.30 -9.31 2.34
C MET A 59 -5.46 -9.86 1.19
N VAL A 60 -4.14 -9.67 1.28
CA VAL A 60 -3.18 -10.36 0.42
C VAL A 60 -3.12 -11.85 0.76
N SER A 61 -2.72 -12.68 -0.21
CA SER A 61 -2.45 -14.09 0.06
C SER A 61 -1.27 -14.23 1.02
N ARG A 62 -1.43 -15.05 2.06
CA ARG A 62 -0.45 -15.22 3.14
C ARG A 62 0.89 -15.74 2.61
N SER A 63 0.88 -16.85 1.87
CA SER A 63 2.13 -17.53 1.46
C SER A 63 3.01 -16.66 0.54
N PRO A 64 2.50 -16.04 -0.55
CA PRO A 64 3.29 -15.12 -1.38
C PRO A 64 3.82 -13.93 -0.59
N TYR A 65 3.00 -13.36 0.30
CA TYR A 65 3.39 -12.21 1.09
C TYR A 65 4.53 -12.52 2.07
N HIS A 66 4.45 -13.66 2.78
CA HIS A 66 5.50 -14.08 3.70
C HIS A 66 6.82 -14.40 2.98
N LYS A 67 6.75 -15.02 1.79
CA LYS A 67 7.94 -15.25 0.94
C LYS A 67 8.60 -13.93 0.56
N TYR A 68 7.81 -12.94 0.12
CA TYR A 68 8.30 -11.61 -0.18
C TYR A 68 8.98 -10.94 1.04
N LEU A 69 8.34 -10.99 2.21
CA LEU A 69 8.89 -10.40 3.44
C LEU A 69 10.20 -11.05 3.87
N ALA A 70 10.31 -12.38 3.73
CA ALA A 70 11.52 -13.13 4.07
C ALA A 70 12.68 -12.85 3.11
N ALA A 71 12.39 -12.69 1.81
CA ALA A 71 13.40 -12.45 0.78
C ALA A 71 13.82 -10.98 0.65
N THR A 72 12.99 -10.03 1.10
CA THR A 72 13.26 -8.61 0.94
C THR A 72 14.05 -8.06 2.12
N ASN A 73 15.24 -7.50 1.88
CA ASN A 73 15.97 -6.77 2.91
C ASN A 73 15.25 -5.43 3.21
N HIS A 74 14.84 -5.22 4.46
CA HIS A 74 14.02 -4.08 4.87
C HIS A 74 14.60 -3.38 6.10
N ALA A 75 15.87 -2.96 5.99
CA ALA A 75 16.52 -2.13 6.99
C ALA A 75 15.70 -0.89 7.33
N LEU A 76 15.75 -0.47 8.61
CA LEU A 76 15.05 0.72 9.10
C LEU A 76 15.56 1.97 8.39
N GLU A 77 14.76 2.51 7.48
CA GLU A 77 15.01 3.83 6.91
C GLU A 77 14.49 4.90 7.85
N ARG A 78 15.41 5.70 8.41
CA ARG A 78 15.03 6.88 9.19
C ARG A 78 14.54 7.95 8.23
N SER A 79 13.29 8.38 8.39
CA SER A 79 12.81 9.58 7.73
C SER A 79 13.47 10.82 8.38
N SER A 80 13.82 11.80 7.55
CA SER A 80 14.38 13.08 7.99
C SER A 80 13.32 14.08 8.44
N CYS A 81 12.03 13.73 8.38
CA CYS A 81 10.93 14.63 8.73
C CYS A 81 10.61 14.53 10.24
N ASN A 82 10.51 15.69 10.89
CA ASN A 82 10.45 15.86 12.34
C ASN A 82 9.26 15.16 13.03
N ASN A 83 8.16 14.89 12.33
CA ASN A 83 6.92 14.38 12.93
C ASN A 83 6.76 12.85 12.95
N HIS A 84 7.68 12.07 12.36
CA HIS A 84 7.55 10.60 12.33
C HIS A 84 8.05 9.87 13.58
N ARG A 85 8.49 10.60 14.63
CA ARG A 85 8.87 9.96 15.90
C ARG A 85 7.74 9.11 16.49
N ALA A 86 6.47 9.50 16.29
CA ALA A 86 5.31 8.74 16.76
C ALA A 86 5.16 7.36 16.09
N VAL A 87 5.38 7.27 14.76
CA VAL A 87 5.32 6.01 14.00
C VAL A 87 6.45 5.05 14.43
N ASN A 88 7.65 5.60 14.69
CA ASN A 88 8.78 4.79 15.14
C ASN A 88 8.60 4.19 16.55
N GLN A 89 7.78 4.79 17.41
CA GLN A 89 7.53 4.31 18.77
C GLN A 89 6.46 3.20 18.82
N ALA A 90 5.53 3.19 17.85
CA ALA A 90 4.54 2.13 17.67
C ALA A 90 5.15 0.79 17.22
N ASN A 91 6.38 0.80 16.69
CA ASN A 91 7.16 -0.39 16.29
C ASN A 91 7.83 -1.11 17.48
N SER A 92 7.49 -0.75 18.72
CA SER A 92 7.95 -1.47 19.91
C SER A 92 7.42 -2.91 19.89
N SER A 93 8.31 -3.89 20.05
CA SER A 93 7.92 -5.30 20.02
C SER A 93 6.96 -5.60 21.16
N ARG A 94 5.68 -5.80 20.85
CA ARG A 94 4.70 -6.34 21.79
C ARG A 94 4.86 -7.86 21.79
N MET A 95 5.21 -8.42 22.94
CA MET A 95 5.43 -9.86 23.07
C MET A 95 4.14 -10.62 22.70
N ARG A 96 4.26 -11.68 21.90
CA ARG A 96 3.19 -12.63 21.48
C ARG A 96 2.25 -12.23 20.32
N LEU A 97 2.54 -11.17 19.56
CA LEU A 97 1.76 -10.84 18.35
C LEU A 97 2.34 -11.47 17.08
N GLU A 98 1.51 -12.11 16.26
CA GLU A 98 1.82 -12.48 14.87
C GLU A 98 1.76 -11.23 13.97
N ALA A 99 0.75 -10.38 14.19
CA ALA A 99 0.62 -9.09 13.54
C ALA A 99 0.39 -7.98 14.57
N THR A 100 1.14 -6.89 14.46
CA THR A 100 1.03 -5.68 15.30
C THR A 100 0.01 -4.67 14.77
N GLY A 101 -0.65 -4.99 13.65
CA GLY A 101 -1.52 -4.08 12.92
C GLY A 101 -1.67 -4.51 11.46
N ILE A 102 -2.41 -3.70 10.70
CA ILE A 102 -2.60 -3.90 9.26
C ILE A 102 -2.36 -2.60 8.50
N GLY A 103 -1.90 -2.70 7.26
CA GLY A 103 -1.81 -1.59 6.31
C GLY A 103 -2.73 -1.82 5.14
N ALA A 104 -3.33 -0.77 4.59
CA ALA A 104 -4.27 -0.88 3.49
C ALA A 104 -4.05 0.21 2.44
N THR A 105 -4.36 -0.12 1.18
CA THR A 105 -4.56 0.87 0.13
C THR A 105 -6.05 0.91 -0.22
N ALA A 106 -6.65 2.10 -0.16
CA ALA A 106 -8.06 2.32 -0.43
C ALA A 106 -8.27 3.39 -1.49
N CYS A 107 -9.48 3.48 -2.04
CA CYS A 107 -9.91 4.61 -2.83
C CYS A 107 -10.04 5.83 -1.92
N ALA A 108 -9.25 6.88 -2.18
CA ALA A 108 -9.31 8.11 -1.41
C ALA A 108 -10.63 8.87 -1.58
N ARG A 109 -11.35 8.65 -2.70
CA ARG A 109 -12.59 9.36 -3.00
C ARG A 109 -13.82 8.77 -2.32
N HIS A 110 -13.85 7.45 -2.14
CA HIS A 110 -15.04 6.73 -1.71
C HIS A 110 -14.81 5.77 -0.54
N GLY A 111 -13.58 5.69 -0.02
CA GLY A 111 -13.24 4.86 1.15
C GLY A 111 -13.26 3.35 0.89
N CYS A 112 -13.46 2.90 -0.34
CA CYS A 112 -13.47 1.47 -0.66
C CYS A 112 -12.05 0.89 -0.52
N PHE A 113 -11.89 -0.25 0.16
CA PHE A 113 -10.61 -0.98 0.26
C PHE A 113 -10.29 -1.74 -1.03
N ILE A 114 -9.08 -1.54 -1.58
CA ILE A 114 -8.71 -2.24 -2.81
C ILE A 114 -8.51 -3.72 -2.51
N PRO A 115 -9.13 -4.64 -3.27
CA PRO A 115 -8.94 -6.07 -3.09
C PRO A 115 -7.47 -6.47 -3.20
N HIS A 116 -7.07 -7.48 -2.42
CA HIS A 116 -5.70 -8.00 -2.37
C HIS A 116 -4.63 -6.95 -2.02
N SER A 117 -4.98 -5.89 -1.28
CA SER A 117 -4.02 -4.82 -0.93
C SER A 117 -3.88 -4.61 0.58
N VAL A 118 -4.66 -5.29 1.41
CA VAL A 118 -4.52 -5.20 2.87
C VAL A 118 -3.46 -6.19 3.34
N VAL A 119 -2.50 -5.70 4.13
CA VAL A 119 -1.29 -6.42 4.54
C VAL A 119 -1.15 -6.42 6.06
N ASP A 120 -0.65 -7.51 6.61
CA ASP A 120 -0.32 -7.58 8.04
C ASP A 120 1.04 -6.95 8.34
N PHE A 121 1.14 -6.29 9.48
CA PHE A 121 2.39 -5.73 10.01
C PHE A 121 3.06 -6.70 10.98
N GLN A 122 4.22 -7.25 10.63
CA GLN A 122 4.95 -8.17 11.54
C GLN A 122 5.68 -7.43 12.66
N LYS A 123 6.01 -6.14 12.42
CA LYS A 123 6.69 -5.28 13.40
C LYS A 123 6.41 -3.82 13.10
N GLY A 124 5.16 -3.45 13.36
CA GLY A 124 4.49 -2.24 12.94
C GLY A 124 4.67 -1.94 11.45
N GLU A 125 4.40 -0.70 11.07
CA GLU A 125 4.40 -0.29 9.67
C GLU A 125 5.84 -0.14 9.19
N ARG A 126 6.19 -0.92 8.16
CA ARG A 126 7.45 -0.78 7.43
C ARG A 126 7.15 -0.53 5.97
N GLN A 127 8.05 0.17 5.30
CA GLN A 127 7.90 0.47 3.86
C GLN A 127 7.70 -0.81 3.04
N VAL A 128 8.36 -1.92 3.39
CA VAL A 128 8.19 -3.22 2.74
C VAL A 128 6.73 -3.71 2.78
N ASN A 129 6.01 -3.48 3.89
CA ASN A 129 4.60 -3.83 3.99
C ASN A 129 3.78 -2.97 3.00
N MET A 130 4.01 -1.66 3.02
CA MET A 130 3.25 -0.70 2.22
C MET A 130 3.58 -0.75 0.72
N ASP A 131 4.81 -1.11 0.35
CA ASP A 131 5.22 -1.36 -1.04
C ASP A 131 4.42 -2.52 -1.65
N TYR A 132 4.20 -3.58 -0.88
CA TYR A 132 3.40 -4.73 -1.31
C TYR A 132 1.92 -4.37 -1.45
N SER A 133 1.38 -3.60 -0.50
CA SER A 133 0.02 -3.07 -0.55
C SER A 133 -0.21 -2.24 -1.82
N LEU A 134 0.66 -1.25 -2.07
CA LEU A 134 0.58 -0.39 -3.24
C LEU A 134 0.79 -1.16 -4.54
N ALA A 135 1.76 -2.08 -4.61
CA ALA A 135 2.00 -2.90 -5.80
C ALA A 135 0.73 -3.65 -6.24
N ASN A 136 0.04 -4.30 -5.30
CA ASN A 136 -1.19 -5.02 -5.61
C ASN A 136 -2.33 -4.06 -5.99
N ALA A 137 -2.44 -2.92 -5.31
CA ALA A 137 -3.43 -1.90 -5.65
C ALA A 137 -3.25 -1.37 -7.08
N LEU A 138 -2.02 -1.13 -7.53
CA LEU A 138 -1.70 -0.68 -8.88
C LEU A 138 -1.90 -1.76 -9.96
N ARG A 139 -2.07 -3.02 -9.58
CA ARG A 139 -2.39 -4.12 -10.49
C ARG A 139 -3.90 -4.39 -10.58
N TYR A 140 -4.68 -3.90 -9.63
CA TYR A 140 -6.10 -4.21 -9.55
C TYR A 140 -6.95 -3.30 -10.44
N ASN A 141 -7.39 -3.82 -11.60
CA ASN A 141 -8.25 -3.13 -12.58
C ASN A 141 -7.69 -1.77 -13.02
N MET A 142 -6.39 -1.72 -13.30
CA MET A 142 -5.64 -0.50 -13.66
C MET A 142 -5.22 -0.46 -15.13
N GLN A 143 -5.68 -1.40 -15.96
CA GLN A 143 -5.23 -1.52 -17.35
C GLN A 143 -5.46 -0.23 -18.13
N GLY A 144 -4.40 0.31 -18.74
CA GLY A 144 -4.45 1.53 -19.55
C GLY A 144 -4.48 2.85 -18.76
N ILE A 145 -4.78 2.83 -17.45
CA ILE A 145 -4.67 4.02 -16.60
C ILE A 145 -3.19 4.33 -16.40
N ARG A 146 -2.76 5.54 -16.79
CA ARG A 146 -1.35 5.96 -16.73
C ARG A 146 -1.01 6.86 -15.57
N ARG A 147 -1.98 7.44 -14.89
CA ARG A 147 -1.73 8.38 -13.78
C ARG A 147 -2.62 8.06 -12.59
N ILE A 148 -2.01 8.08 -11.40
CA ILE A 148 -2.70 7.98 -10.12
C ILE A 148 -2.23 9.07 -9.18
N ILE A 149 -3.11 9.48 -8.27
CA ILE A 149 -2.76 10.33 -7.14
C ILE A 149 -2.71 9.42 -5.93
N ASN A 150 -1.59 9.39 -5.20
CA ASN A 150 -1.44 8.57 -4.01
C ASN A 150 -1.31 9.47 -2.78
N PHE A 151 -2.18 9.31 -1.78
CA PHE A 151 -2.07 9.97 -0.49
C PHE A 151 -1.49 9.02 0.56
N TYR A 152 -0.56 9.52 1.37
CA TYR A 152 0.04 8.78 2.47
C TYR A 152 0.75 9.75 3.40
N ASP A 153 0.65 9.53 4.71
CA ASP A 153 1.19 10.42 5.74
C ASP A 153 2.70 10.63 5.65
N VAL A 154 3.43 9.68 5.05
CA VAL A 154 4.88 9.71 4.96
C VAL A 154 5.36 9.79 3.50
N ASN A 155 4.48 10.16 2.56
CA ASN A 155 4.75 10.17 1.12
C ASN A 155 6.03 10.92 0.73
N CYS A 156 6.32 12.02 1.42
CA CYS A 156 7.51 12.84 1.17
C CYS A 156 8.83 12.06 1.34
N ALA A 157 8.87 11.09 2.26
CA ALA A 157 10.02 10.20 2.45
C ALA A 157 9.85 8.90 1.66
N TYR A 158 8.64 8.34 1.66
CA TYR A 158 8.31 7.05 1.06
C TYR A 158 8.58 7.02 -0.45
N MET A 159 8.14 8.06 -1.17
CA MET A 159 8.14 8.09 -2.64
C MET A 159 9.53 8.24 -3.24
N ARG A 160 10.46 8.91 -2.53
CA ARG A 160 11.84 9.16 -3.00
C ARG A 160 12.58 7.88 -3.36
N LYS A 161 12.33 6.80 -2.61
CA LYS A 161 12.97 5.50 -2.82
C LYS A 161 12.03 4.41 -3.31
N LEU A 162 10.74 4.72 -3.51
CA LEU A 162 9.74 3.72 -3.92
C LEU A 162 10.17 2.99 -5.20
N ARG A 163 10.50 3.74 -6.27
CA ARG A 163 10.91 3.12 -7.54
C ARG A 163 12.19 2.30 -7.41
N GLN A 164 13.13 2.71 -6.55
CA GLN A 164 14.36 1.95 -6.28
C GLN A 164 14.05 0.65 -5.51
N ARG A 165 13.23 0.72 -4.45
CA ARG A 165 12.84 -0.45 -3.64
C ARG A 165 12.11 -1.49 -4.48
N VAL A 166 11.16 -1.04 -5.29
CA VAL A 166 10.38 -1.92 -6.17
C VAL A 166 11.22 -2.46 -7.33
N GLY A 167 12.00 -1.61 -8.00
CA GLY A 167 12.80 -2.02 -9.16
C GLY A 167 13.87 -3.06 -8.83
N ASN A 168 14.34 -3.08 -7.58
CA ASN A 168 15.30 -4.07 -7.08
C ASN A 168 14.62 -5.31 -6.46
N ASN A 169 13.30 -5.46 -6.58
CA ASN A 169 12.55 -6.53 -5.94
C ASN A 169 11.89 -7.45 -6.97
N GLU A 170 12.21 -8.74 -6.93
CA GLU A 170 11.68 -9.73 -7.89
C GLU A 170 10.20 -10.09 -7.67
N PHE A 171 9.64 -9.82 -6.49
CA PHE A 171 8.25 -10.14 -6.16
C PHE A 171 7.27 -9.05 -6.56
N LEU A 172 7.74 -7.80 -6.63
CA LEU A 172 6.91 -6.64 -6.91
C LEU A 172 6.91 -6.31 -8.40
N LYS A 173 5.72 -6.10 -8.95
CA LYS A 173 5.54 -5.61 -10.32
C LYS A 173 4.84 -4.26 -10.26
N PHE A 174 5.59 -3.21 -10.58
CA PHE A 174 5.02 -1.88 -10.80
C PHE A 174 4.87 -1.60 -12.29
N PRO A 175 3.81 -0.90 -12.72
CA PRO A 175 3.71 -0.42 -14.09
C PRO A 175 4.77 0.66 -14.34
N THR A 176 5.71 0.40 -15.25
CA THR A 176 6.88 1.27 -15.50
C THR A 176 6.49 2.69 -15.93
N ASP A 177 5.44 2.79 -16.73
CA ASP A 177 4.98 4.05 -17.33
C ASP A 177 3.91 4.77 -16.51
N MET A 178 3.58 4.26 -15.32
CA MET A 178 2.58 4.89 -14.46
C MET A 178 3.17 6.06 -13.68
N GLU A 179 2.59 7.23 -13.90
CA GLU A 179 2.84 8.42 -13.11
C GLU A 179 2.11 8.31 -11.77
N ILE A 180 2.88 8.36 -10.68
CA ILE A 180 2.36 8.39 -9.32
C ILE A 180 2.58 9.81 -8.80
N VAL A 181 1.49 10.56 -8.66
CA VAL A 181 1.51 11.91 -8.09
C VAL A 181 1.33 11.79 -6.58
N PRO A 182 2.37 12.06 -5.77
CA PRO A 182 2.26 11.92 -4.33
C PRO A 182 1.52 13.11 -3.71
N GLY A 183 0.62 12.83 -2.78
CA GLY A 183 -0.05 13.81 -1.93
C GLY A 183 0.25 13.53 -0.46
N ILE A 184 0.42 14.59 0.33
CA ILE A 184 0.61 14.52 1.78
C ILE A 184 -0.60 15.16 2.48
N GLY A 185 -0.95 14.68 3.67
CA GLY A 185 -2.00 15.30 4.46
C GLY A 185 -1.64 16.73 4.86
N ILE A 186 -2.64 17.60 5.02
CA ILE A 186 -2.43 19.02 5.38
C ILE A 186 -1.65 19.18 6.69
N TRP A 187 -1.88 18.28 7.66
CA TRP A 187 -1.14 18.22 8.92
C TRP A 187 0.35 17.92 8.74
N HIS A 188 0.72 17.24 7.65
CA HIS A 188 2.11 16.99 7.30
C HIS A 188 2.77 18.20 6.63
N VAL A 189 2.01 19.04 5.91
CA VAL A 189 2.54 20.23 5.20
C VAL A 189 3.30 21.15 6.16
N HIS A 190 2.79 21.33 7.39
CA HIS A 190 3.44 22.16 8.41
C HIS A 190 4.77 21.58 8.94
N GLY A 191 5.00 20.28 8.78
CA GLY A 191 6.24 19.59 9.16
C GLY A 191 7.17 19.29 7.98
N HIS A 192 6.81 19.72 6.76
CA HIS A 192 7.58 19.46 5.55
C HIS A 192 8.88 20.26 5.56
N GLN A 193 9.98 19.64 5.15
CA GLN A 193 11.29 20.30 5.03
C GLN A 193 11.74 20.35 3.56
N PRO A 194 12.59 21.31 3.17
CA PRO A 194 13.07 21.40 1.78
C PRO A 194 13.71 20.10 1.28
N GLN A 195 14.42 19.36 2.15
CA GLN A 195 15.02 18.06 1.79
C GLN A 195 14.02 16.91 1.60
N CYS A 196 12.73 17.15 1.79
CA CYS A 196 11.65 16.20 1.53
C CYS A 196 11.14 16.25 0.08
N PHE A 197 11.59 17.24 -0.72
CA PHE A 197 11.42 17.26 -2.18
C PHE A 197 12.49 16.43 -2.89
#